data_AF-A0AAW1QBH0-F1
#
_entry.id   AF-A0AAW1QBH0-F1
#
_cell.length_a   1.000
_cell.length_b   1.000
_cell.length_c   1.000
_cell.angle_alpha   90.00
_cell.angle_beta   90.00
_cell.angle_gamma   90.00
#
_symmetry.space_group_name_H-M   'P 1'
#
loop_
_entity.id
_entity.type
_entity.pdbx_description
1 polymer ?
#
loop_
_entity_poly.entity_id
_entity_poly.type
_entity_poly.pdbx_seq_one_letter_code
_entity_poly.pdbx_strand_id
1 'polypeptide(L)'
;MAGHRKELLQTKHIGPTRYGNKKGEPRGAGGSISSLPAEAPSSAHAPDLQLSSDTGVPVFLYGVDHLDPQPYIGDFILQKRPAAVVVETAVSPVHGERAGNLATCKDQVPGPQGPFIRMMCQIAAQLAEAPDALNSPIWQAIQRQFAGEQLAYIAAFATAARVVYGDRPKEETYRRLAAAPTLVDLDQAFAVASMRNYKELVTDLPHVPADEQLTCVERIMLTERDAVLCNTIHAEAQRVADGHCVVAVVGRDHLAGIRQLWQQRTWEAILASSCVTPAAPQRRLLGFIDKDGESAAAVEAGVHRGLLEALMRLKCVPQVIEDMDRVLGPVPNDQREAYEGCLEVYGSPRMLMAVLSQEQLSHICRGLGMDYWDVLEPLRAVRPVNGGPGFSMDLVMQLRMLHFELG
;
A
#
# COMPACT_ATOMS: atom_id res chain seq x y z
N MET A 1 -17.56 -37.33 39.33
CA MET A 1 -16.15 -36.93 39.20
C MET A 1 -15.63 -37.38 37.84
N ALA A 2 -15.55 -36.46 36.88
CA ALA A 2 -14.63 -36.51 35.74
C ALA A 2 -14.80 -35.20 34.98
N GLY A 3 -13.77 -34.35 35.01
CA GLY A 3 -13.77 -33.04 34.38
C GLY A 3 -13.76 -33.13 32.86
N HIS A 4 -14.46 -32.19 32.21
CA HIS A 4 -14.31 -31.93 30.79
C HIS A 4 -13.81 -30.50 30.59
N ARG A 5 -12.70 -30.45 29.85
CA ARG A 5 -11.85 -29.32 29.52
C ARG A 5 -12.61 -28.43 28.52
N LYS A 6 -12.77 -27.15 28.84
CA LYS A 6 -13.22 -26.12 27.90
C LYS A 6 -12.07 -25.82 26.93
N GLU A 7 -12.27 -26.05 25.63
CA GLU A 7 -11.47 -25.43 24.57
C GLU A 7 -12.35 -24.39 23.88
N LEU A 8 -12.02 -23.12 24.10
CA LEU A 8 -12.58 -21.97 23.38
C LEU A 8 -12.02 -21.97 21.95
N LEU A 9 -12.91 -22.07 20.97
CA LEU A 9 -12.62 -21.71 19.58
C LEU A 9 -12.42 -20.19 19.49
N GLN A 10 -11.16 -19.74 19.55
CA GLN A 10 -10.78 -18.41 19.10
C GLN A 10 -10.87 -18.37 17.58
N THR A 11 -11.95 -17.79 17.06
CA THR A 11 -12.09 -17.45 15.65
C THR A 11 -11.07 -16.38 15.26
N LYS A 12 -10.11 -16.75 14.41
CA LYS A 12 -9.14 -15.85 13.80
C LYS A 12 -9.85 -14.82 12.92
N HIS A 13 -9.58 -13.54 13.15
CA HIS A 13 -9.89 -12.48 12.18
C HIS A 13 -9.22 -12.80 10.84
N ILE A 14 -10.00 -12.75 9.76
CA ILE A 14 -9.51 -12.73 8.39
C ILE A 14 -8.98 -11.31 8.14
N GLY A 15 -7.72 -11.09 8.55
CA GLY A 15 -6.93 -9.94 8.11
C GLY A 15 -6.21 -10.25 6.79
N PRO A 16 -5.53 -9.26 6.18
CA PRO A 16 -4.79 -9.45 4.94
C PRO A 16 -3.79 -10.61 5.08
N THR A 17 -3.85 -11.54 4.13
CA THR A 17 -2.90 -12.64 3.99
C THR A 17 -1.50 -12.05 3.74
N ARG A 18 -0.58 -12.38 4.65
CA ARG A 18 0.80 -11.87 4.84
C ARG A 18 0.96 -10.51 5.52
N TYR A 19 0.58 -10.44 6.80
CA TYR A 19 1.43 -9.82 7.83
C TYR A 19 1.63 -10.81 8.98
N GLY A 20 2.65 -11.64 8.86
CA GLY A 20 3.03 -12.62 9.87
C GLY A 20 3.61 -11.95 11.10
N ASN A 21 2.78 -11.72 12.12
CA ASN A 21 3.19 -11.25 13.43
C ASN A 21 3.94 -12.37 14.18
N LYS A 22 5.27 -12.46 14.02
CA LYS A 22 6.12 -13.25 14.92
C LYS A 22 6.71 -12.34 15.99
N LYS A 23 5.98 -12.20 17.10
CA LYS A 23 6.55 -11.73 18.38
C LYS A 23 7.54 -12.79 18.88
N GLY A 24 8.82 -12.46 18.86
CA GLY A 24 9.84 -13.20 19.61
C GLY A 24 9.88 -12.70 21.05
N GLU A 25 9.55 -13.56 22.00
CA GLU A 25 9.99 -13.42 23.39
C GLU A 25 11.25 -14.27 23.63
N PRO A 26 12.15 -13.85 24.54
CA PRO A 26 13.49 -14.40 24.66
C PRO A 26 13.48 -15.67 25.52
N ARG A 27 14.15 -16.74 25.05
CA ARG A 27 14.59 -17.84 25.92
C ARG A 27 16.08 -18.05 25.73
N GLY A 28 16.78 -17.97 26.86
CA GLY A 28 18.23 -18.06 26.94
C GLY A 28 18.79 -19.48 26.82
N ALA A 29 20.10 -19.46 26.57
CA ALA A 29 21.15 -20.40 26.95
C ALA A 29 21.05 -21.88 26.52
N GLY A 30 22.07 -22.29 25.75
CA GLY A 30 22.71 -23.61 25.88
C GLY A 30 22.60 -24.51 24.66
N GLY A 31 23.67 -24.58 23.85
CA GLY A 31 23.81 -25.61 22.82
C GLY A 31 24.75 -25.23 21.68
N SER A 32 26.05 -25.45 21.88
CA SER A 32 27.00 -25.60 20.76
C SER A 32 26.63 -26.83 19.95
N ILE A 33 26.62 -26.76 18.61
CA ILE A 33 27.01 -27.83 17.67
C ILE A 33 27.13 -27.23 16.25
N SER A 34 28.35 -27.35 15.73
CA SER A 34 28.78 -27.45 14.33
C SER A 34 28.20 -26.53 13.25
N SER A 35 29.10 -25.68 12.76
CA SER A 35 29.22 -25.13 11.41
C SER A 35 28.64 -26.00 10.29
N LEU A 36 27.60 -25.49 9.63
CA LEU A 36 27.39 -25.67 8.20
C LEU A 36 27.98 -24.45 7.49
N PRO A 37 28.71 -24.61 6.36
CA PRO A 37 29.18 -23.47 5.61
C PRO A 37 27.95 -22.70 5.12
N ALA A 38 27.83 -21.44 5.54
CA ALA A 38 26.89 -20.53 4.93
C ALA A 38 27.25 -20.46 3.44
N GLU A 39 26.35 -20.94 2.58
CA GLU A 39 26.41 -20.62 1.17
C GLU A 39 26.54 -19.10 1.06
N ALA A 40 27.65 -18.66 0.48
CA ALA A 40 27.82 -17.26 0.13
C ALA A 40 26.64 -16.87 -0.78
N PRO A 41 25.91 -15.77 -0.50
CA PRO A 41 24.86 -15.32 -1.40
C PRO A 41 25.52 -14.97 -2.74
N SER A 42 25.27 -15.84 -3.72
CA SER A 42 25.75 -15.71 -5.09
C SER A 42 24.75 -14.91 -5.91
N SER A 43 25.31 -14.05 -6.76
CA SER A 43 24.69 -13.21 -7.80
C SER A 43 24.01 -11.92 -7.34
N ALA A 44 24.60 -10.79 -7.76
CA ALA A 44 23.96 -9.49 -7.76
C ALA A 44 22.65 -9.58 -8.55
N HIS A 45 21.52 -9.38 -7.88
CA HIS A 45 20.23 -9.27 -8.56
C HIS A 45 20.27 -8.08 -9.53
N ALA A 46 19.96 -8.36 -10.79
CA ALA A 46 19.77 -7.33 -11.80
C ALA A 46 18.59 -6.41 -11.40
N PRO A 47 18.60 -5.15 -11.83
CA PRO A 47 17.44 -4.26 -11.67
C PRO A 47 16.21 -4.85 -12.38
N ASP A 48 15.03 -4.67 -11.78
CA ASP A 48 13.76 -5.15 -12.35
C ASP A 48 13.46 -4.45 -13.70
N LEU A 49 13.90 -3.19 -13.83
CA LEU A 49 13.85 -2.43 -15.07
C LEU A 49 15.14 -1.66 -15.31
N GLN A 50 15.53 -1.61 -16.58
CA GLN A 50 16.56 -0.70 -17.06
C GLN A 50 15.95 0.15 -18.17
N LEU A 51 15.95 1.46 -17.97
CA LEU A 51 15.42 2.46 -18.88
C LEU A 51 16.56 3.42 -19.29
N SER A 52 16.32 4.19 -20.34
CA SER A 52 17.22 5.27 -20.77
C SER A 52 16.44 6.57 -20.86
N SER A 53 17.03 7.66 -20.36
CA SER A 53 16.51 9.02 -20.58
C SER A 53 16.72 9.47 -22.03
N ASP A 54 16.13 10.59 -22.41
CA ASP A 54 16.38 11.22 -23.72
C ASP A 54 17.82 11.71 -23.88
N THR A 55 18.50 11.96 -22.76
CA THR A 55 19.93 12.32 -22.71
C THR A 55 20.86 11.11 -22.70
N GLY A 56 20.32 9.89 -22.78
CA GLY A 56 21.12 8.65 -22.74
C GLY A 56 21.60 8.24 -21.34
N VAL A 57 21.17 8.95 -20.29
CA VAL A 57 21.46 8.60 -18.90
C VAL A 57 20.75 7.28 -18.54
N PRO A 58 21.48 6.27 -18.02
CA PRO A 58 20.88 5.02 -17.56
C PRO A 58 20.01 5.26 -16.31
N VAL A 59 18.83 4.65 -16.31
CA VAL A 59 17.91 4.62 -15.18
C VAL A 59 17.65 3.17 -14.79
N PHE A 60 17.93 2.82 -13.53
CA PHE A 60 17.74 1.47 -13.01
C PHE A 60 16.63 1.48 -11.96
N LEU A 61 15.62 0.62 -12.09
CA LEU A 61 14.51 0.56 -11.16
C LEU A 61 14.50 -0.77 -10.42
N TYR A 62 14.24 -0.66 -9.11
CA TYR A 62 14.09 -1.78 -8.19
C TYR A 62 12.71 -1.76 -7.56
N GLY A 63 12.02 -2.90 -7.65
CA GLY A 63 10.74 -3.16 -7.00
C GLY A 63 10.94 -3.67 -5.58
N VAL A 64 10.45 -2.93 -4.60
CA VAL A 64 10.51 -3.33 -3.19
C VAL A 64 9.24 -4.02 -2.73
N ASP A 65 9.42 -5.01 -1.87
CA ASP A 65 8.37 -5.64 -1.10
C ASP A 65 8.48 -5.11 0.34
N HIS A 66 7.48 -4.39 0.82
CA HIS A 66 7.58 -3.71 2.11
C HIS A 66 7.87 -4.70 3.25
N LEU A 67 8.80 -4.31 4.13
CA LEU A 67 9.31 -5.06 5.28
C LEU A 67 10.30 -6.20 4.96
N ASP A 68 10.47 -6.58 3.69
CA ASP A 68 11.42 -7.64 3.33
C ASP A 68 12.83 -7.07 3.11
N PRO A 69 13.88 -7.71 3.67
CA PRO A 69 15.25 -7.35 3.37
C PRO A 69 15.59 -7.65 1.90
N GLN A 70 16.03 -6.62 1.18
CA GLN A 70 16.43 -6.72 -0.23
C GLN A 70 17.82 -6.09 -0.41
N PRO A 71 18.88 -6.75 0.13
CA PRO A 71 20.23 -6.16 0.23
C PRO A 71 20.85 -5.79 -1.10
N TYR A 72 20.50 -6.53 -2.16
CA TYR A 72 21.00 -6.31 -3.51
C TYR A 72 20.73 -4.88 -4.06
N ILE A 73 19.68 -4.21 -3.59
CA ILE A 73 19.37 -2.82 -3.96
C ILE A 73 20.46 -1.88 -3.43
N GLY A 74 20.79 -2.03 -2.14
CA GLY A 74 21.84 -1.27 -1.49
C GLY A 74 23.22 -1.62 -2.04
N ASP A 75 23.49 -2.91 -2.31
CA ASP A 75 24.73 -3.37 -2.94
C ASP A 75 24.96 -2.66 -4.28
N PHE A 76 23.91 -2.60 -5.11
CA PHE A 76 23.99 -1.91 -6.40
C PHE A 76 24.27 -0.42 -6.25
N ILE A 77 23.61 0.27 -5.31
CA ILE A 77 23.83 1.70 -5.05
C ILE A 77 25.27 1.95 -4.57
N LEU A 78 25.77 1.18 -3.60
CA LEU A 78 27.15 1.27 -3.10
C LEU A 78 28.17 1.03 -4.22
N GLN A 79 27.90 0.06 -5.11
CA GLN A 79 28.78 -0.28 -6.22
C GLN A 79 28.77 0.77 -7.34
N LYS A 80 27.58 1.21 -7.76
CA LYS A 80 27.39 2.08 -8.93
C LYS A 80 27.55 3.56 -8.60
N ARG A 81 27.38 3.94 -7.33
CA ARG A 81 27.46 5.34 -6.86
C ARG A 81 26.65 6.28 -7.76
N PRO A 82 25.32 6.06 -7.86
CA PRO A 82 24.47 6.86 -8.74
C PRO A 82 24.49 8.33 -8.33
N ALA A 83 24.21 9.22 -9.29
CA ALA A 83 24.11 10.65 -9.00
C ALA A 83 22.85 10.98 -8.18
N ALA A 84 21.77 10.22 -8.41
CA ALA A 84 20.52 10.35 -7.67
C ALA A 84 19.87 8.99 -7.41
N VAL A 85 19.20 8.89 -6.27
CA VAL A 85 18.33 7.78 -5.88
C VAL A 85 16.94 8.34 -5.63
N VAL A 86 15.99 8.00 -6.52
CA VAL A 86 14.58 8.37 -6.41
C VAL A 86 13.85 7.29 -5.61
N VAL A 87 13.07 7.67 -4.61
CA VAL A 87 12.42 6.75 -3.67
C VAL A 87 10.91 7.03 -3.60
N GLU A 88 10.08 6.00 -3.67
CA GLU A 88 8.63 6.14 -3.51
C GLU A 88 8.24 6.47 -2.07
N THR A 89 8.84 5.83 -1.07
CA THR A 89 8.44 6.02 0.32
C THR A 89 9.25 7.15 0.97
N ALA A 90 8.57 8.22 1.37
CA ALA A 90 9.21 9.33 2.07
C ALA A 90 9.71 8.93 3.47
N VAL A 91 10.96 9.30 3.77
CA VAL A 91 11.57 9.08 5.08
C VAL A 91 11.14 10.08 6.18
N SER A 92 10.55 11.22 5.80
CA SER A 92 10.01 12.21 6.74
C SER A 92 8.80 12.96 6.14
N PRO A 93 7.99 13.63 6.97
CA PRO A 93 6.92 14.49 6.47
C PRO A 93 7.41 15.60 5.52
N VAL A 94 8.53 16.25 5.83
CA VAL A 94 9.12 17.31 4.99
C VAL A 94 9.60 16.73 3.65
N HIS A 95 10.24 15.56 3.68
CA HIS A 95 10.66 14.87 2.47
C HIS A 95 9.45 14.46 1.61
N GLY A 96 8.35 14.04 2.25
CA GLY A 96 7.12 13.61 1.59
C GLY A 96 6.14 14.72 1.20
N GLU A 97 6.46 15.99 1.47
CA GLU A 97 5.54 17.12 1.24
C GLU A 97 5.33 17.39 -0.26
N ARG A 98 6.33 17.12 -1.10
CA ARG A 98 6.23 17.30 -2.55
C ARG A 98 7.18 16.39 -3.29
N ALA A 99 6.72 15.82 -4.41
CA ALA A 99 7.58 15.13 -5.37
C ALA A 99 8.78 16.03 -5.77
N GLY A 100 9.96 15.42 -5.84
CA GLY A 100 11.23 16.09 -6.10
C GLY A 100 11.92 16.68 -4.85
N ASN A 101 11.31 16.63 -3.67
CA ASN A 101 11.97 17.05 -2.44
C ASN A 101 13.19 16.17 -2.14
N LEU A 102 14.22 16.78 -1.53
CA LEU A 102 15.45 16.09 -1.18
C LEU A 102 15.42 15.67 0.29
N ALA A 103 15.86 14.45 0.56
CA ALA A 103 16.23 14.04 1.91
C ALA A 103 17.71 14.37 2.15
N THR A 104 18.01 14.90 3.33
CA THR A 104 19.39 15.17 3.75
C THR A 104 19.65 14.63 5.15
N CYS A 105 20.92 14.31 5.43
CA CYS A 105 21.34 13.97 6.79
C CYS A 105 21.29 15.14 7.79
N LYS A 106 20.95 16.35 7.32
CA LYS A 106 20.71 17.52 8.16
C LYS A 106 19.23 17.71 8.49
N ASP A 107 18.34 16.90 7.91
CA ASP A 107 16.90 17.02 8.14
C ASP A 107 16.60 16.76 9.62
N GLN A 108 16.27 17.84 10.34
CA GLN A 108 15.73 17.73 11.67
C GLN A 108 14.26 17.37 11.54
N VAL A 109 13.92 16.13 11.88
CA VAL A 109 12.52 15.69 11.88
C VAL A 109 12.03 15.65 13.32
N PRO A 110 11.12 16.56 13.72
CA PRO A 110 10.42 16.46 14.99
C PRO A 110 9.57 15.19 15.01
N GLY A 111 9.47 14.53 16.16
CA GLY A 111 8.62 13.35 16.33
C GLY A 111 9.32 12.00 16.07
N PRO A 112 8.54 10.90 15.97
CA PRO A 112 9.06 9.53 16.04
C PRO A 112 9.92 9.10 14.84
N GLN A 113 9.84 9.81 13.71
CA GLN A 113 10.62 9.51 12.50
C GLN A 113 12.04 10.13 12.50
N GLY A 114 12.29 11.14 13.35
CA GLY A 114 13.62 11.77 13.44
C GLY A 114 14.75 10.88 13.92
N PRO A 115 14.55 9.99 14.91
CA PRO A 115 15.54 8.98 15.27
C PRO A 115 15.91 8.06 14.10
N PHE A 116 14.97 7.76 13.20
CA PHE A 116 15.17 6.80 12.11
C PHE A 116 16.12 7.33 11.03
N ILE A 117 15.92 8.57 10.56
CA ILE A 117 16.84 9.21 9.60
C ILE A 117 18.23 9.41 10.20
N ARG A 118 18.29 9.86 11.46
CA ARG A 118 19.58 10.04 12.15
C ARG A 118 20.36 8.74 12.22
N MET A 119 19.69 7.63 12.55
CA MET A 119 20.31 6.31 12.56
C MET A 119 20.82 5.91 11.17
N MET A 120 20.01 6.05 10.11
CA MET A 120 20.45 5.74 8.76
C MET A 120 21.65 6.57 8.31
N CYS A 121 21.64 7.87 8.62
CA CYS A 121 22.76 8.77 8.31
C CYS A 121 24.02 8.47 9.12
N GLN A 122 23.90 8.06 10.38
CA GLN A 122 25.04 7.63 11.19
C GLN A 122 25.68 6.35 10.64
N ILE A 123 24.85 5.38 10.24
CA ILE A 123 25.32 4.15 9.59
C ILE A 123 25.99 4.50 8.25
N ALA A 124 25.34 5.35 7.45
CA ALA A 124 25.86 5.80 6.16
C ALA A 124 27.22 6.51 6.29
N ALA A 125 27.41 7.35 7.31
CA ALA A 125 28.70 8.00 7.58
C ALA A 125 29.79 6.98 7.91
N GLN A 126 29.50 5.96 8.73
CA GLN A 126 30.48 4.91 9.03
C GLN A 126 30.81 4.05 7.79
N LEU A 127 29.83 3.83 6.90
CA LEU A 127 30.05 3.13 5.63
C LEU A 127 30.88 3.95 4.65
N ALA A 128 30.70 5.28 4.60
CA ALA A 128 31.45 6.17 3.73
C ALA A 128 32.96 6.20 4.08
N GLU A 129 33.29 6.06 5.37
CA GLU A 129 34.68 5.98 5.86
C GLU A 129 35.31 4.58 5.68
N ALA A 130 34.50 3.56 5.36
CA ALA A 130 35.02 2.21 5.15
C ALA A 130 35.78 2.12 3.81
N PRO A 131 37.01 1.55 3.79
CA PRO A 131 37.77 1.38 2.54
C PRO A 131 37.02 0.56 1.48
N ASP A 132 36.21 -0.40 1.93
CA ASP A 132 35.30 -1.19 1.11
C ASP A 132 33.95 -1.29 1.83
N ALA A 133 33.01 -0.43 1.44
CA ALA A 133 31.69 -0.36 2.05
C ALA A 133 30.90 -1.67 1.87
N LEU A 134 31.01 -2.32 0.70
CA LEU A 134 30.26 -3.55 0.36
C LEU A 134 30.69 -4.73 1.22
N ASN A 135 31.99 -4.87 1.46
CA ASN A 135 32.53 -5.96 2.28
C ASN A 135 32.70 -5.57 3.75
N SER A 136 32.22 -4.39 4.16
CA SER A 136 32.36 -3.93 5.54
C SER A 136 31.50 -4.75 6.52
N PRO A 137 31.97 -4.98 7.76
CA PRO A 137 31.15 -5.64 8.80
C PRO A 137 29.85 -4.90 9.10
N ILE A 138 29.85 -3.57 8.95
CA ILE A 138 28.67 -2.72 9.16
C ILE A 138 27.60 -3.07 8.13
N TRP A 139 27.96 -3.09 6.84
CA TRP A 139 27.02 -3.41 5.76
C TRP A 139 26.43 -4.81 5.93
N GLN A 140 27.29 -5.82 6.15
CA GLN A 140 26.87 -7.19 6.38
C GLN A 140 25.91 -7.35 7.57
N ALA A 141 26.10 -6.57 8.64
CA ALA A 141 25.22 -6.61 9.80
C ALA A 141 23.82 -6.05 9.50
N ILE A 142 23.72 -4.99 8.70
CA ILE A 142 22.45 -4.30 8.45
C ILE A 142 21.61 -4.92 7.32
N GLN A 143 22.24 -5.65 6.38
CA GLN A 143 21.58 -6.29 5.24
C GLN A 143 20.39 -7.19 5.62
N ARG A 144 20.36 -7.75 6.84
CA ARG A 144 19.27 -8.62 7.33
C ARG A 144 18.31 -7.93 8.30
N GLN A 145 18.66 -6.72 8.75
CA GLN A 145 17.91 -5.99 9.78
C GLN A 145 16.97 -4.94 9.20
N PHE A 146 17.30 -4.44 8.01
CA PHE A 146 16.57 -3.37 7.36
C PHE A 146 15.89 -3.86 6.08
N ALA A 147 14.72 -3.29 5.80
CA ALA A 147 13.99 -3.53 4.56
C ALA A 147 14.73 -2.91 3.35
N GLY A 148 14.42 -3.37 2.14
CA GLY A 148 15.02 -2.88 0.90
C GLY A 148 15.06 -1.35 0.77
N GLU A 149 13.94 -0.68 1.04
CA GLU A 149 13.84 0.79 1.00
C GLU A 149 14.84 1.47 1.94
N GLN A 150 14.96 0.95 3.17
CA GLN A 150 15.83 1.51 4.20
C GLN A 150 17.31 1.31 3.84
N LEU A 151 17.65 0.14 3.30
CA LEU A 151 18.98 -0.15 2.77
C LEU A 151 19.34 0.78 1.60
N ALA A 152 18.38 1.11 0.74
CA ALA A 152 18.58 2.07 -0.35
C ALA A 152 18.90 3.48 0.18
N TYR A 153 18.18 3.98 1.20
CA TYR A 153 18.50 5.26 1.84
C TYR A 153 19.91 5.28 2.44
N ILE A 154 20.27 4.24 3.21
CA ILE A 154 21.60 4.14 3.84
C ILE A 154 22.71 4.15 2.77
N ALA A 155 22.58 3.32 1.73
CA ALA A 155 23.54 3.24 0.64
C ALA A 155 23.64 4.56 -0.16
N ALA A 156 22.51 5.22 -0.41
CA ALA A 156 22.47 6.49 -1.11
C ALA A 156 23.18 7.59 -0.33
N PHE A 157 22.94 7.69 0.99
CA PHE A 157 23.66 8.64 1.83
C PHE A 157 25.16 8.32 1.92
N ALA A 158 25.53 7.04 2.00
CA ALA A 158 26.94 6.62 2.08
C ALA A 158 27.72 6.95 0.80
N THR A 159 27.05 6.97 -0.36
CA THR A 159 27.64 7.31 -1.66
C THR A 159 27.49 8.78 -2.05
N ALA A 160 26.93 9.60 -1.15
CA ALA A 160 26.60 11.01 -1.40
C ALA A 160 25.65 11.23 -2.60
N ALA A 161 24.87 10.22 -2.96
CA ALA A 161 23.82 10.36 -3.97
C ALA A 161 22.73 11.32 -3.49
N ARG A 162 22.12 12.07 -4.42
CA ARG A 162 20.93 12.87 -4.08
C ARG A 162 19.75 11.93 -3.83
N VAL A 163 19.18 11.97 -2.64
CA VAL A 163 17.99 11.19 -2.30
C VAL A 163 16.75 12.04 -2.55
N VAL A 164 15.89 11.58 -3.47
CA VAL A 164 14.78 12.36 -4.01
C VAL A 164 13.46 11.64 -3.78
N TYR A 165 12.48 12.28 -3.14
CA TYR A 165 11.14 11.74 -3.04
C TYR A 165 10.46 11.73 -4.41
N GLY A 166 10.11 10.55 -4.90
CA GLY A 166 9.61 10.34 -6.26
C GLY A 166 8.10 10.46 -6.42
N ASP A 167 7.35 10.23 -5.34
CA ASP A 167 5.92 9.99 -5.39
C ASP A 167 5.08 11.24 -5.05
N ARG A 168 3.77 11.14 -5.26
CA ARG A 168 2.78 12.11 -4.81
C ARG A 168 2.60 12.06 -3.29
N PRO A 169 2.46 13.21 -2.61
CA PRO A 169 2.14 13.24 -1.18
C PRO A 169 0.93 12.36 -0.83
N LYS A 170 1.07 11.54 0.22
CA LYS A 170 0.00 10.63 0.69
C LYS A 170 -1.32 11.34 0.93
N GLU A 171 -1.24 12.54 1.49
CA GLU A 171 -2.37 13.40 1.78
C GLU A 171 -3.21 13.73 0.54
N GLU A 172 -2.55 13.99 -0.59
CA GLU A 172 -3.21 14.24 -1.87
C GLU A 172 -3.89 12.96 -2.38
N THR A 173 -3.24 11.80 -2.27
CA THR A 173 -3.83 10.50 -2.62
C THR A 173 -5.10 10.24 -1.81
N TYR A 174 -5.08 10.40 -0.49
CA TYR A 174 -6.25 10.16 0.36
C TYR A 174 -7.41 11.11 0.03
N ARG A 175 -7.12 12.39 -0.23
CA ARG A 175 -8.16 13.33 -0.63
C ARG A 175 -8.75 13.02 -1.99
N ARG A 176 -7.93 12.57 -2.94
CA ARG A 176 -8.43 12.12 -4.25
C ARG A 176 -9.31 10.88 -4.10
N LEU A 177 -8.90 9.89 -3.30
CA LEU A 177 -9.70 8.70 -3.01
C LEU A 177 -11.02 9.02 -2.31
N ALA A 178 -11.05 10.06 -1.47
CA ALA A 178 -12.27 10.51 -0.80
C ALA A 178 -13.20 11.33 -1.70
N ALA A 179 -12.70 11.91 -2.81
CA ALA A 179 -13.47 12.88 -3.59
C ALA A 179 -13.84 12.40 -5.01
N ALA A 180 -13.00 11.59 -5.64
CA ALA A 180 -13.15 11.26 -7.05
C ALA A 180 -13.99 10.00 -7.34
N PRO A 181 -13.85 8.88 -6.59
CA PRO A 181 -14.68 7.71 -6.80
C PRO A 181 -16.15 7.95 -6.44
N THR A 182 -17.07 7.42 -7.23
CA THR A 182 -18.48 7.25 -6.85
C THR A 182 -18.65 6.06 -5.89
N LEU A 183 -19.84 5.90 -5.29
CA LEU A 183 -20.15 4.70 -4.51
C LEU A 183 -19.99 3.41 -5.33
N VAL A 184 -20.37 3.44 -6.61
CA VAL A 184 -20.22 2.31 -7.53
C VAL A 184 -18.75 2.01 -7.80
N ASP A 185 -17.91 3.04 -7.97
CA ASP A 185 -16.47 2.86 -8.15
C ASP A 185 -15.82 2.21 -6.93
N LEU A 186 -16.20 2.63 -5.71
CA LEU A 186 -15.67 2.07 -4.47
C LEU A 186 -16.14 0.62 -4.25
N ASP A 187 -17.41 0.32 -4.48
CA ASP A 187 -17.96 -1.04 -4.37
C ASP A 187 -17.34 -1.98 -5.41
N GLN A 188 -17.13 -1.51 -6.64
CA GLN A 188 -16.45 -2.29 -7.67
C GLN A 188 -14.98 -2.54 -7.29
N ALA A 189 -14.26 -1.52 -6.81
CA ALA A 189 -12.89 -1.69 -6.34
C ALA A 189 -12.78 -2.63 -5.14
N PHE A 190 -13.76 -2.61 -4.23
CA PHE A 190 -13.88 -3.55 -3.12
C PHE A 190 -14.09 -4.98 -3.62
N ALA A 191 -14.98 -5.18 -4.60
CA ALA A 191 -15.20 -6.48 -5.21
C ALA A 191 -13.93 -7.03 -5.87
N VAL A 192 -13.23 -6.20 -6.66
CA VAL A 192 -11.96 -6.57 -7.29
C VAL A 192 -10.91 -6.96 -6.25
N ALA A 193 -10.76 -6.16 -5.19
CA ALA A 193 -9.83 -6.47 -4.10
C ALA A 193 -10.18 -7.80 -3.40
N SER A 194 -11.46 -8.04 -3.10
CA SER A 194 -11.92 -9.29 -2.50
C SER A 194 -11.67 -10.50 -3.41
N MET A 195 -12.02 -10.39 -4.70
CA MET A 195 -11.79 -11.44 -5.69
C MET A 195 -10.31 -11.77 -5.85
N ARG A 196 -9.45 -10.75 -5.87
CA ARG A 196 -7.99 -10.92 -5.92
C ARG A 196 -7.49 -11.65 -4.68
N ASN A 197 -7.85 -11.18 -3.49
CA ASN A 197 -7.44 -11.80 -2.22
C ASN A 197 -7.89 -13.26 -2.15
N TYR A 198 -9.10 -13.56 -2.64
CA TYR A 198 -9.60 -14.92 -2.73
C TYR A 198 -8.78 -15.79 -3.71
N LYS A 199 -8.52 -15.29 -4.91
CA LYS A 199 -7.75 -16.03 -5.93
C LYS A 199 -6.34 -16.34 -5.42
N GLU A 200 -5.69 -15.38 -4.79
CA GLU A 200 -4.38 -15.57 -4.15
C GLU A 200 -4.45 -16.62 -3.04
N LEU A 201 -5.48 -16.58 -2.18
CA LEU A 201 -5.67 -17.57 -1.11
C LEU A 201 -5.84 -19.00 -1.64
N VAL A 202 -6.56 -19.19 -2.76
CA VAL A 202 -6.86 -20.53 -3.29
C VAL A 202 -5.78 -21.09 -4.18
N THR A 203 -5.10 -20.23 -4.94
CA THR A 203 -4.08 -20.69 -5.90
C THR A 203 -2.68 -20.69 -5.32
N ASP A 204 -2.44 -19.98 -4.21
CA ASP A 204 -1.11 -19.68 -3.65
C ASP A 204 -0.16 -19.05 -4.71
N LEU A 205 -0.75 -18.51 -5.78
CA LEU A 205 -0.06 -17.82 -6.85
C LEU A 205 -0.40 -16.32 -6.79
N PRO A 206 0.60 -15.44 -6.95
CA PRO A 206 0.34 -14.02 -7.08
C PRO A 206 -0.58 -13.77 -8.28
N HIS A 207 -1.65 -13.00 -8.09
CA HIS A 207 -2.52 -12.66 -9.19
C HIS A 207 -1.81 -11.69 -10.14
N VAL A 208 -1.60 -12.12 -11.39
CA VAL A 208 -1.24 -11.22 -12.49
C VAL A 208 -2.54 -10.57 -12.99
N PRO A 209 -2.70 -9.24 -12.92
CA PRO A 209 -3.85 -8.57 -13.51
C PRO A 209 -3.92 -8.93 -15.00
N ALA A 210 -5.08 -9.40 -15.46
CA ALA A 210 -5.36 -9.43 -16.90
C ALA A 210 -5.54 -7.97 -17.39
N ASP A 211 -5.73 -7.75 -18.70
CA ASP A 211 -6.11 -6.45 -19.30
C ASP A 211 -7.51 -5.97 -18.81
N GLU A 212 -7.72 -5.92 -17.49
CA GLU A 212 -8.90 -5.37 -16.86
C GLU A 212 -8.80 -3.84 -16.89
N GLN A 213 -9.91 -3.20 -17.25
CA GLN A 213 -10.02 -1.75 -17.11
C GLN A 213 -9.80 -1.40 -15.64
N LEU A 214 -8.73 -0.65 -15.37
CA LEU A 214 -8.41 -0.19 -14.02
C LEU A 214 -9.60 0.60 -13.45
N THR A 215 -9.96 0.27 -12.22
CA THR A 215 -10.99 1.02 -11.48
C THR A 215 -10.55 2.47 -11.25
N CYS A 216 -11.50 3.36 -10.95
CA CYS A 216 -11.18 4.74 -10.56
C CYS A 216 -10.17 4.79 -9.40
N VAL A 217 -10.32 3.88 -8.43
CA VAL A 217 -9.41 3.73 -7.28
C VAL A 217 -8.00 3.30 -7.73
N GLU A 218 -7.89 2.27 -8.57
CA GLU A 218 -6.58 1.81 -9.06
C GLU A 218 -5.87 2.85 -9.91
N ARG A 219 -6.62 3.60 -10.72
CA ARG A 219 -6.07 4.75 -11.44
C ARG A 219 -5.45 5.77 -10.48
N ILE A 220 -6.11 6.08 -9.37
CA ILE A 220 -5.59 7.01 -8.35
C ILE A 220 -4.40 6.42 -7.59
N MET A 221 -4.46 5.15 -7.19
CA MET A 221 -3.45 4.50 -6.35
C MET A 221 -2.20 4.05 -7.13
N LEU A 222 -2.32 3.80 -8.42
CA LEU A 222 -1.25 3.31 -9.29
C LEU A 222 -0.98 4.31 -10.40
N THR A 223 -1.83 4.39 -11.43
CA THR A 223 -1.54 5.14 -12.68
C THR A 223 -1.13 6.60 -12.45
N GLU A 224 -1.86 7.33 -11.61
CA GLU A 224 -1.53 8.72 -11.31
C GLU A 224 -0.20 8.85 -10.53
N ARG A 225 0.07 7.92 -9.61
CA ARG A 225 1.32 7.88 -8.83
C ARG A 225 2.51 7.46 -9.69
N ASP A 226 2.32 6.46 -10.56
CA ASP A 226 3.30 6.05 -11.57
C ASP A 226 3.67 7.20 -12.49
N ALA A 227 2.71 8.05 -12.86
CA ALA A 227 2.98 9.23 -13.67
C ALA A 227 3.85 10.26 -12.92
N VAL A 228 3.59 10.48 -11.63
CA VAL A 228 4.43 11.36 -10.78
C VAL A 228 5.83 10.78 -10.61
N LEU A 229 5.95 9.47 -10.37
CA LEU A 229 7.23 8.75 -10.30
C LEU A 229 8.00 8.88 -11.61
N CYS A 230 7.37 8.60 -12.75
CA CYS A 230 7.98 8.77 -14.07
C CYS A 230 8.50 10.19 -14.27
N ASN A 231 7.69 11.19 -13.95
CA ASN A 231 8.07 12.60 -14.09
C ASN A 231 9.28 12.96 -13.20
N THR A 232 9.30 12.49 -11.95
CA THR A 232 10.43 12.76 -11.04
C THR A 232 11.70 12.04 -11.48
N ILE A 233 11.60 10.76 -11.85
CA ILE A 233 12.72 9.97 -12.38
C ILE A 233 13.27 10.63 -13.65
N HIS A 234 12.39 11.04 -14.55
CA HIS A 234 12.77 11.75 -15.77
C HIS A 234 13.48 13.07 -15.46
N ALA A 235 12.90 13.91 -14.61
CA ALA A 235 13.50 15.19 -14.24
C ALA A 235 14.87 15.04 -13.57
N GLU A 236 15.08 14.01 -12.76
CA GLU A 236 16.38 13.71 -12.18
C GLU A 236 17.37 13.22 -13.23
N ALA A 237 16.96 12.33 -14.15
CA ALA A 237 17.84 11.89 -15.24
C ALA A 237 18.30 13.04 -16.15
N GLN A 238 17.49 14.09 -16.33
CA GLN A 238 17.87 15.30 -17.07
C GLN A 238 18.92 16.18 -16.34
N ARG A 239 19.08 16.02 -15.02
CA ARG A 239 20.04 16.79 -14.20
C ARG A 239 21.38 16.10 -14.05
N VAL A 240 21.49 14.84 -14.47
CA VAL A 240 22.66 14.00 -14.27
C VAL A 240 23.65 14.19 -15.42
N ALA A 241 24.93 14.38 -15.09
CA ALA A 241 26.00 14.51 -16.06
C ALA A 241 26.34 13.17 -16.74
N ASP A 242 26.95 13.26 -17.93
CA ASP A 242 27.39 12.09 -18.70
C ASP A 242 28.26 11.15 -17.85
N GLY A 243 28.02 9.84 -17.99
CA GLY A 243 28.76 8.79 -17.27
C GLY A 243 28.19 8.43 -15.90
N HIS A 244 27.17 9.13 -15.42
CA HIS A 244 26.43 8.80 -14.19
C HIS A 244 25.05 8.18 -14.49
N CYS A 245 24.40 7.64 -13.47
CA CYS A 245 23.08 7.04 -13.56
C CYS A 245 22.12 7.51 -12.46
N VAL A 246 20.84 7.21 -12.65
CA VAL A 246 19.78 7.34 -11.65
C VAL A 246 19.31 5.95 -11.24
N VAL A 247 19.08 5.75 -9.94
CA VAL A 247 18.40 4.56 -9.42
C VAL A 247 17.03 4.99 -8.90
N ALA A 248 15.98 4.24 -9.20
CA ALA A 248 14.67 4.41 -8.58
C ALA A 248 14.31 3.18 -7.75
N VAL A 249 13.78 3.39 -6.56
CA VAL A 249 13.35 2.36 -5.63
C VAL A 249 11.88 2.60 -5.31
N VAL A 250 11.03 1.72 -5.84
CA VAL A 250 9.57 1.86 -5.85
C VAL A 250 8.93 0.55 -5.43
N GLY A 251 7.74 0.58 -4.86
CA GLY A 251 6.93 -0.60 -4.58
C GLY A 251 6.75 -1.44 -5.83
N ARG A 252 6.82 -2.77 -5.69
CA ARG A 252 6.79 -3.71 -6.81
C ARG A 252 5.60 -3.50 -7.75
N ASP A 253 4.44 -3.12 -7.21
CA ASP A 253 3.21 -2.89 -7.97
C ASP A 253 3.33 -1.73 -8.98
N HIS A 254 4.25 -0.80 -8.78
CA HIS A 254 4.47 0.37 -9.66
C HIS A 254 5.32 0.05 -10.91
N LEU A 255 6.08 -1.06 -10.90
CA LEU A 255 7.04 -1.36 -11.98
C LEU A 255 6.38 -1.50 -13.35
N ALA A 256 5.25 -2.21 -13.43
CA ALA A 256 4.56 -2.44 -14.70
C ALA A 256 4.03 -1.13 -15.28
N GLY A 257 3.38 -0.31 -14.45
CA GLY A 257 2.84 0.99 -14.84
C GLY A 257 3.94 1.97 -15.26
N ILE A 258 5.04 2.07 -14.49
CA ILE A 258 6.18 2.92 -14.85
C ILE A 258 6.79 2.48 -16.19
N ARG A 259 7.00 1.17 -16.42
CA ARG A 259 7.51 0.68 -17.71
C ARG A 259 6.61 1.13 -18.86
N GLN A 260 5.30 0.92 -18.73
CA GLN A 260 4.34 1.27 -19.77
C GLN A 260 4.32 2.78 -20.04
N LEU A 261 4.19 3.60 -19.00
CA LEU A 261 4.17 5.06 -19.13
C LEU A 261 5.47 5.56 -19.73
N TRP A 262 6.62 5.05 -19.28
CA TRP A 262 7.94 5.44 -19.78
C TRP A 262 8.08 5.20 -21.29
N GLN A 263 7.68 4.00 -21.74
CA GLN A 263 7.75 3.62 -23.16
C GLN A 263 6.80 4.45 -24.03
N GLN A 264 5.61 4.76 -23.51
CA GLN A 264 4.57 5.47 -24.25
C GLN A 264 4.71 6.99 -24.18
N ARG A 265 5.55 7.53 -23.29
CA ARG A 265 5.67 8.98 -23.05
C ARG A 265 4.35 9.65 -22.65
N THR A 266 3.49 8.95 -21.92
CA THR A 266 2.13 9.40 -21.61
C THR A 266 1.96 9.97 -20.20
N TRP A 267 2.96 9.91 -19.33
CA TRP A 267 2.84 10.42 -17.95
C TRP A 267 2.56 11.93 -17.92
N GLU A 268 3.13 12.73 -18.82
CA GLU A 268 2.91 14.18 -18.87
C GLU A 268 1.45 14.53 -19.13
N ALA A 269 0.80 13.80 -20.04
CA ALA A 269 -0.62 13.97 -20.33
C ALA A 269 -1.50 13.57 -19.14
N ILE A 270 -1.13 12.50 -18.44
CA ILE A 270 -1.84 12.06 -17.22
C ILE A 270 -1.72 13.13 -16.13
N LEU A 271 -0.51 13.67 -15.90
CA LEU A 271 -0.31 14.74 -14.93
C LEU A 271 -1.08 16.01 -15.28
N ALA A 272 -1.06 16.42 -16.56
CA ALA A 272 -1.84 17.56 -17.04
C ALA A 272 -3.34 17.35 -16.80
N SER A 273 -3.88 16.15 -17.07
CA SER A 273 -5.29 15.84 -16.83
C SER A 273 -5.65 15.72 -15.34
N SER A 274 -4.73 15.23 -14.52
CA SER A 274 -4.92 15.02 -13.08
C SER A 274 -5.01 16.34 -12.32
N CYS A 275 -4.27 17.36 -12.77
CA CYS A 275 -4.36 18.75 -12.31
C CYS A 275 -5.66 19.47 -12.73
N VAL A 276 -6.35 18.97 -13.77
CA VAL A 276 -7.55 19.62 -14.34
C VAL A 276 -8.84 19.13 -13.70
N THR A 277 -8.85 17.98 -13.01
CA THR A 277 -9.96 17.67 -12.10
C THR A 277 -9.98 18.75 -11.00
N PRO A 278 -10.93 19.70 -11.03
CA PRO A 278 -11.12 20.57 -9.89
C PRO A 278 -11.42 19.64 -8.72
N ALA A 279 -10.97 19.99 -7.51
CA ALA A 279 -11.58 19.42 -6.32
C ALA A 279 -13.10 19.52 -6.53
N ALA A 280 -13.77 18.38 -6.82
CA ALA A 280 -15.21 18.32 -6.76
C ALA A 280 -15.55 18.96 -5.42
N PRO A 281 -16.43 19.98 -5.38
CA PRO A 281 -16.40 20.99 -4.34
C PRO A 281 -16.24 20.30 -2.99
N GLN A 282 -15.08 20.47 -2.34
CA GLN A 282 -14.81 19.94 -1.00
C GLN A 282 -15.97 20.27 -0.03
N ARG A 283 -16.77 21.28 -0.39
CA ARG A 283 -18.06 21.67 0.18
C ARG A 283 -19.12 20.56 0.30
N ARG A 284 -19.05 19.41 -0.38
CA ARG A 284 -20.08 18.36 -0.20
C ARG A 284 -19.67 17.14 0.64
N LEU A 285 -18.39 16.85 0.78
CA LEU A 285 -17.94 15.62 1.46
C LEU A 285 -17.43 15.84 2.90
N LEU A 286 -16.95 17.04 3.25
CA LEU A 286 -16.33 17.28 4.57
C LEU A 286 -16.81 18.55 5.30
N GLY A 287 -18.08 18.91 5.10
CA GLY A 287 -18.80 19.85 5.96
C GLY A 287 -18.92 21.26 5.39
N PHE A 288 -20.11 21.55 4.85
CA PHE A 288 -20.85 22.82 4.98
C PHE A 288 -22.27 22.54 4.47
N ILE A 289 -23.12 21.95 5.33
CA ILE A 289 -24.57 21.85 5.09
C ILE A 289 -25.24 22.83 6.07
N ASP A 290 -26.11 23.69 5.50
CA ASP A 290 -27.00 24.58 6.24
C ASP A 290 -27.82 23.80 7.27
N LYS A 291 -28.11 24.44 8.39
CA LYS A 291 -28.60 23.86 9.66
C LYS A 291 -29.91 23.09 9.64
N ASP A 292 -30.52 22.84 8.49
CA ASP A 292 -31.86 22.28 8.40
C ASP A 292 -31.92 21.10 7.41
N GLY A 293 -31.56 19.91 7.89
CA GLY A 293 -31.88 18.62 7.24
C GLY A 293 -30.77 17.58 7.33
N GLU A 294 -31.03 16.47 8.02
CA GLU A 294 -30.35 15.17 7.86
C GLU A 294 -30.59 14.67 6.41
N SER A 295 -29.89 15.27 5.45
CA SER A 295 -30.20 15.10 4.03
C SER A 295 -29.61 13.79 3.48
N ALA A 296 -30.22 13.24 2.42
CA ALA A 296 -29.71 12.06 1.69
C ALA A 296 -28.21 12.18 1.32
N ALA A 297 -27.69 13.40 1.16
CA ALA A 297 -26.27 13.63 0.90
C ALA A 297 -25.36 13.29 2.09
N ALA A 298 -25.83 13.47 3.34
CA ALA A 298 -25.08 13.07 4.54
C ALA A 298 -25.00 11.53 4.66
N VAL A 299 -26.11 10.84 4.36
CA VAL A 299 -26.12 9.37 4.29
C VAL A 299 -25.14 8.89 3.22
N GLU A 300 -25.22 9.44 2.00
CA GLU A 300 -24.31 9.08 0.91
C GLU A 300 -22.84 9.32 1.27
N ALA A 301 -22.51 10.45 1.91
CA ALA A 301 -21.15 10.75 2.37
C ALA A 301 -20.66 9.77 3.45
N GLY A 302 -21.52 9.38 4.39
CA GLY A 302 -21.21 8.35 5.38
C GLY A 302 -20.92 6.99 4.75
N VAL A 303 -21.75 6.57 3.79
CA VAL A 303 -21.54 5.32 3.03
C VAL A 303 -20.24 5.39 2.22
N HIS A 304 -19.98 6.51 1.55
CA HIS A 304 -18.75 6.72 0.78
C HIS A 304 -17.51 6.53 1.66
N ARG A 305 -17.50 7.17 2.82
CA ARG A 305 -16.43 7.06 3.80
C ARG A 305 -16.25 5.62 4.29
N GLY A 306 -17.36 4.92 4.59
CA GLY A 306 -17.34 3.54 5.07
C GLY A 306 -16.81 2.56 4.02
N LEU A 307 -17.25 2.70 2.77
CA LEU A 307 -16.75 1.91 1.63
C LEU A 307 -15.26 2.14 1.39
N LEU A 308 -14.81 3.40 1.38
CA LEU A 308 -13.41 3.74 1.20
C LEU A 308 -12.56 3.07 2.28
N GLU A 309 -12.96 3.16 3.55
CA GLU A 309 -12.22 2.52 4.63
C GLU A 309 -12.24 0.99 4.54
N ALA A 310 -13.39 0.38 4.24
CA ALA A 310 -13.49 -1.07 4.04
C ALA A 310 -12.57 -1.56 2.91
N LEU A 311 -12.52 -0.82 1.80
CA LEU A 311 -11.60 -1.08 0.70
C LEU A 311 -10.12 -0.96 1.13
N MET A 312 -9.76 0.11 1.84
CA MET A 312 -8.40 0.31 2.31
C MET A 312 -7.97 -0.78 3.29
N ARG A 313 -8.88 -1.31 4.12
CA ARG A 313 -8.63 -2.47 5.00
C ARG A 313 -8.27 -3.75 4.23
N LEU A 314 -8.77 -3.91 3.00
CA LEU A 314 -8.42 -5.06 2.15
C LEU A 314 -7.07 -4.90 1.45
N LYS A 315 -6.63 -3.67 1.20
CA LYS A 315 -5.45 -3.38 0.37
C LYS A 315 -4.23 -2.94 1.17
N CYS A 316 -4.41 -2.43 2.38
CA CYS A 316 -3.37 -1.70 3.10
C CYS A 316 -3.21 -2.14 4.55
N VAL A 317 -2.03 -1.87 5.10
CA VAL A 317 -1.74 -2.07 6.52
C VAL A 317 -2.50 -1.08 7.43
N PRO A 318 -2.73 -1.42 8.71
CA PRO A 318 -3.41 -0.53 9.65
C PRO A 318 -2.83 0.88 9.73
N GLN A 319 -1.52 1.04 9.63
CA GLN A 319 -0.86 2.35 9.69
C GLN A 319 -1.29 3.29 8.55
N VAL A 320 -1.59 2.74 7.35
CA VAL A 320 -2.08 3.53 6.22
C VAL A 320 -3.50 4.03 6.50
N ILE A 321 -4.32 3.21 7.17
CA ILE A 321 -5.69 3.56 7.56
C ILE A 321 -5.65 4.67 8.63
N GLU A 322 -4.81 4.52 9.66
CA GLU A 322 -4.61 5.54 10.69
C GLU A 322 -4.13 6.88 10.11
N ASP A 323 -3.23 6.84 9.13
CA ASP A 323 -2.77 8.03 8.42
C ASP A 323 -3.89 8.65 7.57
N MET A 324 -4.70 7.84 6.90
CA MET A 324 -5.87 8.30 6.14
C MET A 324 -6.91 8.98 7.05
N ASP A 325 -7.21 8.39 8.21
CA ASP A 325 -8.12 8.97 9.22
C ASP A 325 -7.61 10.31 9.73
N ARG A 326 -6.29 10.43 9.97
CA ARG A 326 -5.68 11.69 10.39
C ARG A 326 -5.83 12.78 9.33
N VAL A 327 -5.69 12.42 8.05
CA VAL A 327 -5.77 13.37 6.92
C VAL A 327 -7.19 13.79 6.62
N LEU A 328 -8.13 12.84 6.62
CA LEU A 328 -9.52 13.08 6.22
C LEU A 328 -10.37 13.58 7.39
N GLY A 329 -9.89 13.42 8.63
CA GLY A 329 -10.56 13.90 9.83
C GLY A 329 -11.67 12.95 10.29
N PRO A 330 -12.29 13.27 11.44
CA PRO A 330 -13.36 12.46 11.99
C PRO A 330 -14.63 12.53 11.13
N VAL A 331 -15.36 11.42 11.08
CA VAL A 331 -16.67 11.36 10.43
C VAL A 331 -17.67 12.26 11.18
N PRO A 332 -18.36 13.19 10.48
CA PRO A 332 -19.42 14.01 11.05
C PRO A 332 -20.54 13.18 11.70
N ASN A 333 -21.17 13.72 12.75
CA ASN A 333 -22.16 12.97 13.53
C ASN A 333 -23.42 12.60 12.73
N ASP A 334 -23.84 13.45 11.80
CA ASP A 334 -24.96 13.24 10.88
C ASP A 334 -24.67 12.18 9.79
N GLN A 335 -23.40 11.80 9.61
CA GLN A 335 -22.97 10.76 8.66
C GLN A 335 -22.62 9.43 9.35
N ARG A 336 -22.54 9.46 10.69
CA ARG A 336 -21.95 8.39 11.50
C ARG A 336 -22.71 7.08 11.40
N GLU A 337 -24.05 7.11 11.46
CA GLU A 337 -24.86 5.89 11.35
C GLU A 337 -24.65 5.19 10.01
N ALA A 338 -24.64 5.95 8.92
CA ALA A 338 -24.41 5.42 7.58
C ALA A 338 -23.00 4.86 7.40
N TYR A 339 -22.00 5.56 7.93
CA TYR A 339 -20.62 5.10 7.96
C TYR A 339 -20.45 3.79 8.76
N GLU A 340 -20.99 3.72 9.97
CA GLU A 340 -20.89 2.54 10.84
C GLU A 340 -21.66 1.34 10.25
N GLY A 341 -22.88 1.57 9.75
CA GLY A 341 -23.68 0.54 9.09
C GLY A 341 -23.00 0.00 7.82
N CYS A 342 -22.42 0.88 7.00
CA CYS A 342 -21.63 0.48 5.84
C CYS A 342 -20.40 -0.35 6.24
N LEU A 343 -19.65 0.09 7.25
CA LEU A 343 -18.48 -0.65 7.73
C LEU A 343 -18.85 -2.03 8.29
N GLU A 344 -19.98 -2.16 8.96
CA GLU A 344 -20.42 -3.45 9.49
C GLU A 344 -20.80 -4.43 8.37
N VAL A 345 -21.50 -3.93 7.35
CA VAL A 345 -21.85 -4.72 6.16
C VAL A 345 -20.58 -5.14 5.40
N TYR A 346 -19.74 -4.18 5.01
CA TYR A 346 -18.54 -4.42 4.19
C TYR A 346 -17.37 -5.02 4.96
N GLY A 347 -17.36 -4.92 6.29
CA GLY A 347 -16.44 -5.64 7.17
C GLY A 347 -16.84 -7.10 7.41
N SER A 348 -18.03 -7.52 6.98
CA SER A 348 -18.50 -8.89 7.20
C SER A 348 -17.89 -9.88 6.18
N PRO A 349 -17.51 -11.10 6.61
CA PRO A 349 -17.09 -12.16 5.68
C PRO A 349 -18.15 -12.51 4.64
N ARG A 350 -19.43 -12.30 4.97
CA ARG A 350 -20.53 -12.54 4.04
C ARG A 350 -20.52 -11.56 2.88
N MET A 351 -20.21 -10.28 3.12
CA MET A 351 -20.11 -9.31 2.01
C MET A 351 -18.91 -9.62 1.11
N LEU A 352 -17.78 -10.05 1.67
CA LEU A 352 -16.62 -10.50 0.89
C LEU A 352 -16.93 -11.68 -0.04
N MET A 353 -17.89 -12.54 0.35
CA MET A 353 -18.40 -13.61 -0.52
C MET A 353 -19.47 -13.10 -1.49
N ALA A 354 -20.34 -12.19 -1.07
CA ALA A 354 -21.44 -11.66 -1.88
C ALA A 354 -20.96 -10.90 -3.14
N VAL A 355 -19.71 -10.43 -3.14
CA VAL A 355 -19.09 -9.73 -4.27
C VAL A 355 -18.50 -10.67 -5.33
N LEU A 356 -18.39 -11.96 -5.04
CA LEU A 356 -17.80 -12.95 -5.94
C LEU A 356 -18.81 -13.42 -7.01
N SER A 357 -18.30 -13.90 -8.13
CA SER A 357 -19.13 -14.56 -9.15
C SER A 357 -19.73 -15.88 -8.64
N GLN A 358 -20.81 -16.33 -9.28
CA GLN A 358 -21.45 -17.61 -8.93
C GLN A 358 -20.49 -18.79 -9.08
N GLU A 359 -19.65 -18.76 -10.12
CA GLU A 359 -18.60 -19.75 -10.33
C GLU A 359 -17.63 -19.77 -9.13
N GLN A 360 -17.05 -18.63 -8.77
CA GLN A 360 -16.14 -18.53 -7.62
C GLN A 360 -16.80 -18.98 -6.32
N LEU A 361 -18.05 -18.59 -6.05
CA LEU A 361 -18.79 -19.03 -4.86
C LEU A 361 -18.99 -20.54 -4.83
N SER A 362 -19.30 -21.16 -5.97
CA SER A 362 -19.47 -22.62 -6.07
C SER A 362 -18.17 -23.38 -5.75
N HIS A 363 -17.01 -22.77 -5.99
CA HIS A 363 -15.72 -23.31 -5.61
C HIS A 363 -15.45 -23.18 -4.10
N ILE A 364 -15.85 -22.08 -3.47
CA ILE A 364 -15.65 -21.79 -2.04
C ILE A 364 -16.57 -22.64 -1.17
N CYS A 365 -17.86 -22.61 -1.47
CA CYS A 365 -18.90 -23.18 -0.63
C CYS A 365 -19.15 -24.66 -0.96
N ARG A 366 -18.24 -25.29 -1.71
CA ARG A 366 -18.33 -26.71 -2.09
C ARG A 366 -18.40 -27.57 -0.83
N GLY A 367 -19.53 -28.26 -0.65
CA GLY A 367 -19.76 -29.19 0.47
C GLY A 367 -20.66 -28.66 1.58
N LEU A 368 -21.15 -27.42 1.50
CA LEU A 368 -22.07 -26.85 2.49
C LEU A 368 -23.56 -27.17 2.24
N GLY A 369 -23.88 -27.90 1.16
CA GLY A 369 -25.22 -28.45 0.91
C GLY A 369 -26.32 -27.41 0.61
N MET A 370 -25.98 -26.14 0.43
CA MET A 370 -26.91 -25.05 0.11
C MET A 370 -26.33 -24.16 -0.98
N ASP A 371 -27.20 -23.54 -1.79
CA ASP A 371 -26.78 -22.52 -2.75
C ASP A 371 -26.53 -21.20 -2.02
N TYR A 372 -25.26 -20.91 -1.74
CA TYR A 372 -24.85 -19.65 -1.12
C TYR A 372 -25.09 -18.44 -2.01
N TRP A 373 -25.38 -18.64 -3.30
CA TRP A 373 -25.82 -17.55 -4.16
C TRP A 373 -27.07 -16.92 -3.56
N ASP A 374 -28.18 -17.65 -3.44
CA ASP A 374 -29.45 -17.08 -2.96
C ASP A 374 -29.38 -16.57 -1.51
N VAL A 375 -28.58 -17.22 -0.67
CA VAL A 375 -28.38 -16.82 0.74
C VAL A 375 -27.76 -15.43 0.85
N LEU A 376 -26.88 -15.05 -0.09
CA LEU A 376 -26.18 -13.77 -0.08
C LEU A 376 -26.93 -12.68 -0.84
N GLU A 377 -28.12 -12.97 -1.38
CA GLU A 377 -28.91 -12.01 -2.14
C GLU A 377 -29.23 -10.71 -1.38
N PRO A 378 -29.58 -10.74 -0.07
CA PRO A 378 -29.78 -9.49 0.69
C PRO A 378 -28.53 -8.61 0.74
N LEU A 379 -27.33 -9.21 0.74
CA LEU A 379 -26.09 -8.44 0.66
C LEU A 379 -25.87 -7.87 -0.73
N ARG A 380 -26.12 -8.65 -1.78
CA ARG A 380 -26.01 -8.13 -3.16
C ARG A 380 -27.01 -7.01 -3.43
N ALA A 381 -28.21 -7.08 -2.86
CA ALA A 381 -29.24 -6.06 -3.04
C ALA A 381 -28.83 -4.70 -2.46
N VAL A 382 -28.00 -4.66 -1.40
CA VAL A 382 -27.52 -3.38 -0.85
C VAL A 382 -26.30 -2.82 -1.58
N ARG A 383 -25.68 -3.56 -2.49
CA ARG A 383 -24.46 -3.11 -3.18
C ARG A 383 -24.74 -1.95 -4.15
N PRO A 384 -23.95 -0.86 -4.13
CA PRO A 384 -24.07 0.24 -5.08
C PRO A 384 -24.01 -0.18 -6.54
N VAL A 385 -23.16 -1.16 -6.92
CA VAL A 385 -23.10 -1.63 -8.31
C VAL A 385 -24.43 -2.24 -8.80
N ASN A 386 -25.27 -2.71 -7.87
CA ASN A 386 -26.60 -3.27 -8.16
C ASN A 386 -27.72 -2.23 -7.95
N GLY A 387 -27.39 -0.95 -7.76
CA GLY A 387 -28.34 0.12 -7.46
C GLY A 387 -28.77 0.19 -5.98
N GLY A 388 -28.10 -0.54 -5.10
CA GLY A 388 -28.36 -0.53 -3.67
C GLY A 388 -27.73 0.67 -2.93
N PRO A 389 -28.18 0.95 -1.69
CA PRO A 389 -27.73 2.11 -0.91
C PRO A 389 -26.35 1.98 -0.23
N GLY A 390 -25.66 0.85 -0.37
CA GLY A 390 -24.44 0.51 0.38
C GLY A 390 -24.71 -0.24 1.68
N PHE A 391 -25.78 0.08 2.40
CA PHE A 391 -26.18 -0.63 3.62
C PHE A 391 -27.68 -0.47 3.88
N SER A 392 -28.23 -1.31 4.76
CA SER A 392 -29.54 -1.06 5.36
C SER A 392 -29.51 -1.48 6.82
N MET A 393 -30.27 -0.79 7.67
CA MET A 393 -30.31 -1.11 9.10
C MET A 393 -30.92 -2.48 9.36
N ASP A 394 -31.91 -2.89 8.56
CA ASP A 394 -32.47 -4.24 8.62
C ASP A 394 -31.40 -5.31 8.38
N LEU A 395 -30.53 -5.08 7.39
CA LEU A 395 -29.45 -6.01 7.08
C LEU A 395 -28.38 -6.01 8.18
N VAL A 396 -28.04 -4.84 8.71
CA VAL A 396 -27.13 -4.73 9.86
C VAL A 396 -27.68 -5.52 11.05
N MET A 397 -28.98 -5.38 11.36
CA MET A 397 -29.62 -6.17 12.42
C MET A 397 -29.57 -7.68 12.14
N GLN A 398 -29.84 -8.10 10.91
CA GLN A 398 -29.73 -9.51 10.52
C GLN A 398 -28.30 -10.05 10.73
N LEU A 399 -27.28 -9.29 10.32
CA LEU A 399 -25.88 -9.67 10.52
C LEU A 399 -25.53 -9.80 12.01
N ARG A 400 -26.04 -8.91 12.87
CA ARG A 400 -25.87 -8.99 14.33
C ARG A 400 -26.58 -10.21 14.92
N MET A 401 -27.83 -10.46 14.53
CA MET A 401 -28.62 -11.60 15.03
C MET A 401 -27.98 -12.94 14.68
N LEU A 402 -27.44 -13.08 13.46
CA LEU A 402 -26.72 -14.28 13.01
C LEU A 402 -25.41 -14.54 13.79
N HIS A 403 -24.88 -13.54 14.50
CA HIS A 403 -23.73 -13.72 15.39
C HIS A 403 -24.13 -14.39 16.73
N PHE A 404 -25.39 -14.26 17.15
CA PHE A 404 -25.90 -14.82 18.39
C PHE A 404 -26.39 -16.27 18.26
N GLU A 405 -26.64 -16.75 17.04
CA GLU A 405 -27.08 -18.13 16.78
C GLU A 405 -25.94 -19.16 16.72
N LEU A 406 -24.68 -18.71 16.84
CA LEU A 406 -23.47 -19.56 16.87
C LEU A 406 -22.86 -19.70 18.29
N GLY A 407 -23.59 -19.28 19.33
CA GLY A 407 -23.17 -19.30 20.74
C GLY A 407 -23.53 -20.58 21.49
#